data_AF-A0A7J4GXC8-F1
#
_entry.id   AF-A0A7J4GXC8-F1
#
_cell.length_a   1.000
_cell.length_b   1.000
_cell.length_c   1.000
_cell.angle_alpha   90.00
_cell.angle_beta   90.00
_cell.angle_gamma   90.00
#
_symmetry.space_group_name_H-M   'P 1'
#
loop_
_entity.id
_entity.type
_entity.pdbx_description
1 polymer ?
#
loop_
_entity_poly.entity_id
_entity_poly.type
_entity_poly.pdbx_seq_one_letter_code
_entity_poly.pdbx_strand_id
1 'polypeptide(L)'
;MTPTPFEHGLALAWSDGALSRQGAQMLENLQEKLDLNDFDRAAQEEKWLENISKGERRSFGDGDEILKQWLDSLNDLTSLENSVRMMGKAALKVGLSKKTWLNASTFAHGLGLGQALAEGAWLEVATDDLGDWPAALDPLAVILGLVINIQKTVAEKSTTNPIFVNIDYEGAKSEPLSWMPDLLPIENEQCAWGWKNEHARDTEPPERDLVYCNSVLIAWVRRLVAKRHERGEPGLSGLPEGLVLMPSSSSLSREGNELTISMIVDLGDSGLVRPWAKIIVDGAINIVAAPDTLAENWVGIHDALAGLLIHGLQTLPRQLVLASGLDLECRNVSIDGGWIVHDLGTA
;
A
#
# COMPACT_ATOMS: atom_id res chain seq x y z
N MET A 1 -20.21 -0.75 -1.31
CA MET A 1 -20.25 -1.43 0.01
C MET A 1 -18.83 -1.76 0.41
N THR A 2 -18.47 -1.72 1.70
CA THR A 2 -17.13 -2.12 2.14
C THR A 2 -16.94 -3.62 1.96
N PRO A 3 -15.79 -4.08 1.45
CA PRO A 3 -15.57 -5.49 1.16
C PRO A 3 -15.68 -6.35 2.41
N THR A 4 -16.35 -7.50 2.31
CA THR A 4 -16.24 -8.57 3.32
C THR A 4 -14.82 -9.17 3.30
N PRO A 5 -14.43 -9.97 4.31
CA PRO A 5 -13.16 -10.71 4.25
C PRO A 5 -13.07 -11.65 3.03
N PHE A 6 -14.19 -12.24 2.61
CA PHE A 6 -14.23 -13.10 1.43
C PHE A 6 -14.10 -12.30 0.12
N GLU A 7 -14.78 -11.15 -0.01
CA GLU A 7 -14.60 -10.22 -1.13
C GLU A 7 -13.16 -9.68 -1.20
N HIS A 8 -12.49 -9.49 -0.06
CA HIS A 8 -11.06 -9.16 -0.01
C HIS A 8 -10.18 -10.30 -0.52
N GLY A 9 -10.45 -11.54 -0.08
CA GLY A 9 -9.76 -12.73 -0.59
C GLY A 9 -9.94 -12.90 -2.10
N LEU A 10 -11.16 -12.68 -2.62
CA LEU A 10 -11.45 -12.66 -4.06
C LEU A 10 -10.61 -11.62 -4.80
N ALA A 11 -10.47 -10.42 -4.23
CA ALA A 11 -9.64 -9.36 -4.80
C ALA A 11 -8.16 -9.74 -4.89
N LEU A 12 -7.63 -10.45 -3.90
CA LEU A 12 -6.26 -10.97 -3.90
C LEU A 12 -6.10 -12.08 -4.95
N ALA A 13 -7.02 -13.05 -4.96
CA ALA A 13 -7.00 -14.20 -5.86
C ALA A 13 -7.03 -13.82 -7.35
N TRP A 14 -7.74 -12.72 -7.67
CA TRP A 14 -7.88 -12.18 -9.02
C TRP A 14 -6.95 -10.98 -9.28
N SER A 15 -5.95 -10.74 -8.43
CA SER A 15 -5.18 -9.49 -8.45
C SER A 15 -4.43 -9.22 -9.75
N ASP A 16 -4.15 -10.24 -10.55
CA ASP A 16 -3.54 -10.14 -11.87
C ASP A 16 -4.55 -10.31 -13.03
N GLY A 17 -5.84 -10.45 -12.73
CA GLY A 17 -6.91 -10.50 -13.73
C GLY A 17 -7.26 -11.90 -14.23
N ALA A 18 -6.71 -12.95 -13.62
CA ALA A 18 -7.16 -14.33 -13.82
C ALA A 18 -7.14 -15.12 -12.51
N LEU A 19 -8.13 -15.98 -12.30
CA LEU A 19 -8.13 -16.91 -11.17
C LEU A 19 -7.32 -18.16 -11.50
N SER A 20 -6.25 -18.38 -10.74
CA SER A 20 -5.47 -19.63 -10.80
C SER A 20 -6.22 -20.79 -10.14
N ARG A 21 -5.87 -22.03 -10.49
CA ARG A 21 -6.43 -23.22 -9.81
C ARG A 21 -6.07 -23.24 -8.33
N GLN A 22 -4.87 -22.79 -7.97
CA GLN A 22 -4.46 -22.70 -6.57
C GLN A 22 -5.24 -21.60 -5.84
N GLY A 23 -5.43 -20.44 -6.48
CA GLY A 23 -6.28 -19.36 -5.96
C GLY A 23 -7.71 -19.82 -5.69
N ALA A 24 -8.31 -20.61 -6.58
CA ALA A 24 -9.65 -21.17 -6.37
C ALA A 24 -9.72 -22.11 -5.14
N GLN A 25 -8.72 -22.98 -4.96
CA GLN A 25 -8.63 -23.86 -3.78
C GLN A 25 -8.40 -23.06 -2.49
N MET A 26 -7.60 -21.99 -2.55
CA MET A 26 -7.40 -21.10 -1.42
C MET A 26 -8.67 -20.34 -1.03
N LEU A 27 -9.52 -19.98 -1.99
CA LEU A 27 -10.84 -19.40 -1.72
C LEU A 27 -11.81 -20.42 -1.10
N GLU A 28 -11.74 -21.70 -1.46
CA GLU A 28 -12.47 -22.76 -0.76
C GLU A 28 -12.02 -22.86 0.70
N ASN A 29 -10.71 -22.88 0.96
CA ASN A 29 -10.19 -22.88 2.33
C ASN A 29 -10.60 -21.62 3.11
N LEU A 30 -10.63 -20.46 2.44
CA LEU A 30 -11.11 -19.22 3.05
C LEU A 30 -12.59 -19.30 3.40
N GLN A 31 -13.43 -19.83 2.51
CA GLN A 31 -14.85 -20.02 2.77
C GLN A 31 -15.07 -20.86 4.04
N GLU A 32 -14.39 -22.01 4.15
CA GLU A 32 -14.47 -22.88 5.32
C GLU A 32 -14.03 -22.15 6.59
N LYS A 33 -12.95 -21.38 6.51
CA LYS A 33 -12.40 -20.62 7.65
C LYS A 33 -13.31 -19.50 8.12
N LEU A 34 -14.08 -18.89 7.22
CA LEU A 34 -15.05 -17.84 7.52
C LEU A 34 -16.44 -18.39 7.90
N ASP A 35 -16.61 -19.73 7.92
CA ASP A 35 -17.92 -20.40 8.09
C ASP A 35 -18.99 -19.84 7.12
N LEU A 36 -18.54 -19.52 5.89
CA LEU A 36 -19.39 -18.92 4.88
C LEU A 36 -20.13 -20.01 4.10
N ASN A 37 -21.46 -19.98 4.09
CA ASN A 37 -22.23 -20.96 3.33
C ASN A 37 -22.14 -20.72 1.80
N ASP A 38 -22.43 -21.76 1.03
CA ASP A 38 -22.34 -21.71 -0.44
C ASP A 38 -23.24 -20.64 -1.08
N PHE A 39 -24.39 -20.34 -0.46
CA PHE A 39 -25.32 -19.35 -0.97
C PHE A 39 -24.75 -17.93 -0.84
N ASP A 40 -24.22 -17.59 0.35
CA ASP A 40 -23.62 -16.28 0.62
C ASP A 40 -22.29 -16.11 -0.13
N ARG A 41 -21.54 -17.20 -0.32
CA ARG A 41 -20.37 -17.23 -1.21
C ARG A 41 -20.77 -16.93 -2.65
N ALA A 42 -21.74 -17.67 -3.19
CA ALA A 42 -22.19 -17.49 -4.56
C ALA A 42 -22.71 -16.08 -4.82
N ALA A 43 -23.46 -15.49 -3.89
CA ALA A 43 -23.94 -14.11 -4.00
C ALA A 43 -22.78 -13.09 -4.04
N GLN A 44 -21.72 -13.30 -3.26
CA GLN A 44 -20.53 -12.45 -3.28
C GLN A 44 -19.72 -12.63 -4.57
N GLU A 45 -19.53 -13.87 -5.04
CA GLU A 45 -18.85 -14.17 -6.30
C GLU A 45 -19.61 -13.65 -7.52
N GLU A 46 -20.93 -13.80 -7.56
CA GLU A 46 -21.78 -13.30 -8.64
C GLU A 46 -21.67 -11.77 -8.75
N LYS A 47 -21.85 -11.07 -7.63
CA LYS A 47 -21.67 -9.62 -7.55
C LYS A 47 -20.25 -9.20 -7.93
N TRP A 48 -19.24 -9.98 -7.57
CA TRP A 48 -17.85 -9.74 -7.95
C TRP A 48 -17.63 -9.92 -9.46
N LEU A 49 -18.17 -10.99 -10.04
CA LEU A 49 -18.09 -11.30 -11.47
C LEU A 49 -18.86 -10.27 -12.34
N GLU A 50 -19.99 -9.76 -11.88
CA GLU A 50 -20.69 -8.64 -12.52
C GLU A 50 -19.81 -7.39 -12.63
N ASN A 51 -18.91 -7.19 -11.66
CA ASN A 51 -17.97 -6.07 -11.65
C ASN A 51 -16.72 -6.35 -12.51
N ILE A 52 -16.20 -7.58 -12.52
CA ILE A 52 -15.01 -7.97 -13.29
C ILE A 52 -15.28 -8.22 -14.78
N SER A 53 -16.45 -8.76 -15.14
CA SER A 53 -16.80 -9.18 -16.53
C SER A 53 -16.83 -8.05 -17.57
N LYS A 54 -16.55 -6.81 -17.16
CA LYS A 54 -16.42 -5.62 -18.01
C LYS A 54 -14.98 -5.30 -18.44
N GLY A 55 -13.98 -6.08 -18.03
CA GLY A 55 -12.58 -5.93 -18.42
C GLY A 55 -12.00 -7.17 -19.12
N GLU A 56 -11.10 -6.96 -20.10
CA GLU A 56 -10.36 -8.05 -20.76
C GLU A 56 -9.41 -8.75 -19.76
N ARG A 57 -9.26 -10.08 -19.89
CA ARG A 57 -8.26 -10.90 -19.19
C ARG A 57 -6.86 -10.32 -19.35
N ARG A 58 -6.14 -10.08 -18.25
CA ARG A 58 -4.86 -9.34 -18.26
C ARG A 58 -3.63 -10.08 -17.71
N SER A 59 -3.71 -11.35 -17.29
CA SER A 59 -2.53 -12.14 -16.84
C SER A 59 -2.80 -13.65 -16.71
N PHE A 60 -1.79 -14.39 -16.23
CA PHE A 60 -1.69 -15.86 -16.12
C PHE A 60 -2.13 -16.48 -14.78
N GLY A 61 -2.41 -15.71 -13.73
CA GLY A 61 -2.92 -16.18 -12.44
C GLY A 61 -1.88 -16.26 -11.30
N ASP A 62 -1.07 -15.22 -11.07
CA ASP A 62 -0.07 -15.11 -9.98
C ASP A 62 -0.67 -14.48 -8.69
N GLY A 63 -1.99 -14.25 -8.64
CA GLY A 63 -2.67 -13.72 -7.45
C GLY A 63 -2.75 -14.68 -6.26
N ASP A 64 -2.38 -15.95 -6.47
CA ASP A 64 -2.38 -16.98 -5.43
C ASP A 64 -1.26 -16.78 -4.39
N GLU A 65 -0.10 -16.24 -4.76
CA GLU A 65 0.98 -15.99 -3.81
C GLU A 65 0.60 -14.90 -2.79
N ILE A 66 -0.05 -13.83 -3.25
CA ILE A 66 -0.53 -12.74 -2.37
C ILE A 66 -1.67 -13.22 -1.49
N LEU A 67 -2.61 -13.98 -2.05
CA LEU A 67 -3.69 -14.61 -1.27
C LEU A 67 -3.13 -15.55 -0.20
N LYS A 68 -2.13 -16.35 -0.54
CA LYS A 68 -1.48 -17.27 0.38
C LYS A 68 -0.82 -16.53 1.55
N GLN A 69 -0.05 -15.48 1.28
CA GLN A 69 0.57 -14.67 2.33
C GLN A 69 -0.48 -14.10 3.30
N TRP A 70 -1.61 -13.62 2.76
CA TRP A 70 -2.71 -13.13 3.58
C TRP A 70 -3.38 -14.26 4.39
N LEU A 71 -3.65 -15.42 3.79
CA LEU A 71 -4.23 -16.57 4.49
C LEU A 71 -3.32 -17.09 5.61
N ASP A 72 -2.01 -17.16 5.35
CA ASP A 72 -1.01 -17.56 6.34
C ASP A 72 -1.03 -16.62 7.55
N SER A 73 -1.19 -15.30 7.30
CA SER A 73 -1.31 -14.30 8.36
C SER A 73 -2.62 -14.39 9.18
N LEU A 74 -3.64 -15.09 8.66
CA LEU A 74 -4.90 -15.34 9.35
C LEU A 74 -4.90 -16.64 10.18
N ASN A 75 -3.85 -17.47 10.14
CA ASN A 75 -3.88 -18.81 10.75
C ASN A 75 -3.98 -18.82 12.28
N ASP A 76 -3.60 -17.73 12.94
CA ASP A 76 -3.75 -17.57 14.39
C ASP A 76 -4.63 -16.35 14.70
N LEU A 77 -5.95 -16.49 14.56
CA LEU A 77 -6.91 -15.42 14.85
C LEU A 77 -6.85 -14.98 16.32
N THR A 78 -6.53 -15.89 17.24
CA THR A 78 -6.40 -15.56 18.68
C THR A 78 -5.23 -14.61 18.94
N SER A 79 -4.14 -14.71 18.17
CA SER A 79 -3.04 -13.74 18.23
C SER A 79 -3.43 -12.35 17.70
N LEU A 80 -4.47 -12.26 16.85
CA LEU A 80 -4.93 -11.01 16.26
C LEU A 80 -5.90 -10.24 17.17
N GLU A 81 -6.57 -10.91 18.11
CA GLU A 81 -7.58 -10.29 18.98
C GLU A 81 -7.05 -9.07 19.72
N ASN A 82 -5.83 -9.15 20.26
CA ASN A 82 -5.25 -8.02 20.98
C ASN A 82 -5.00 -6.82 20.04
N SER A 83 -4.47 -7.06 18.84
CA SER A 83 -4.28 -6.03 17.83
C SER A 83 -5.62 -5.41 17.41
N VAL A 84 -6.65 -6.22 17.15
CA VAL A 84 -8.00 -5.74 16.81
C VAL A 84 -8.61 -4.91 17.93
N ARG A 85 -8.40 -5.31 19.19
CA ARG A 85 -8.85 -4.55 20.37
C ARG A 85 -8.14 -3.19 20.46
N MET A 86 -6.83 -3.17 20.27
CA MET A 86 -6.06 -1.92 20.20
C MET A 86 -6.53 -1.03 19.03
N MET A 87 -6.87 -1.62 17.89
CA MET A 87 -7.41 -0.91 16.73
C MET A 87 -8.78 -0.28 17.05
N GLY A 88 -9.68 -0.99 17.73
CA GLY A 88 -10.96 -0.44 18.19
C GLY A 88 -10.77 0.79 19.08
N LYS A 89 -9.87 0.70 20.07
CA LYS A 89 -9.52 1.82 20.95
C LYS A 89 -8.94 3.00 20.16
N ALA A 90 -8.04 2.73 19.21
CA ALA A 90 -7.44 3.76 18.37
C ALA A 90 -8.48 4.44 17.46
N ALA A 91 -9.45 3.68 16.94
CA ALA A 91 -10.48 4.21 16.05
C ALA A 91 -11.42 5.18 16.78
N LEU A 92 -11.69 4.93 18.07
CA LEU A 92 -12.43 5.87 18.90
C LEU A 92 -11.66 7.20 19.09
N LYS A 93 -10.33 7.16 19.20
CA LYS A 93 -9.48 8.38 19.28
C LYS A 93 -9.49 9.18 17.97
N VAL A 94 -9.50 8.50 16.81
CA VAL A 94 -9.50 9.14 15.48
C VAL A 94 -10.89 9.68 15.10
N GLY A 95 -11.96 9.10 15.66
CA GLY A 95 -13.34 9.48 15.40
C GLY A 95 -14.05 8.42 14.57
N LEU A 96 -14.99 7.73 15.22
CA LEU A 96 -15.67 6.59 14.64
C LEU A 96 -17.09 6.97 14.17
N SER A 97 -17.28 7.11 12.86
CA SER A 97 -18.61 7.36 12.30
C SER A 97 -19.49 6.10 12.37
N LYS A 98 -20.82 6.25 12.39
CA LYS A 98 -21.76 5.11 12.35
C LYS A 98 -21.51 4.19 11.14
N LYS A 99 -21.20 4.77 9.97
CA LYS A 99 -20.89 4.02 8.74
C LYS A 99 -19.58 3.26 8.90
N THR A 100 -18.54 3.92 9.40
CA THR A 100 -17.22 3.31 9.68
C THR A 100 -17.33 2.15 10.65
N TRP A 101 -18.06 2.34 11.76
CA TRP A 101 -18.31 1.29 12.74
C TRP A 101 -19.03 0.10 12.13
N LEU A 102 -20.11 0.33 11.39
CA LEU A 102 -20.88 -0.76 10.76
C LEU A 102 -19.99 -1.58 9.82
N ASN A 103 -19.18 -0.90 9.01
CA ASN A 103 -18.28 -1.54 8.05
C ASN A 103 -17.16 -2.32 8.75
N ALA A 104 -16.50 -1.71 9.75
CA ALA A 104 -15.41 -2.34 10.49
C ALA A 104 -15.91 -3.53 11.31
N SER A 105 -17.07 -3.36 11.95
CA SER A 105 -17.74 -4.42 12.69
C SER A 105 -18.12 -5.57 11.77
N THR A 106 -18.70 -5.30 10.59
CA THR A 106 -19.03 -6.36 9.62
C THR A 106 -17.78 -7.13 9.19
N PHE A 107 -16.69 -6.42 8.86
CA PHE A 107 -15.43 -7.06 8.48
C PHE A 107 -14.83 -7.90 9.61
N ALA A 108 -14.73 -7.33 10.82
CA ALA A 108 -14.16 -8.02 11.98
C ALA A 108 -15.02 -9.23 12.41
N HIS A 109 -16.35 -9.14 12.35
CA HIS A 109 -17.23 -10.27 12.61
C HIS A 109 -17.03 -11.38 11.58
N GLY A 110 -16.83 -11.04 10.30
CA GLY A 110 -16.49 -12.02 9.27
C GLY A 110 -15.21 -12.80 9.58
N LEU A 111 -14.25 -12.20 10.29
CA LEU A 111 -13.04 -12.87 10.77
C LEU A 111 -13.18 -13.52 12.16
N GLY A 112 -14.35 -13.47 12.79
CA GLY A 112 -14.55 -13.90 14.19
C GLY A 112 -13.95 -12.95 15.24
N LEU A 113 -13.45 -11.78 14.84
CA LEU A 113 -12.76 -10.79 15.68
C LEU A 113 -13.68 -9.63 16.12
N GLY A 114 -14.99 -9.71 15.82
CA GLY A 114 -15.95 -8.65 16.09
C GLY A 114 -16.07 -8.25 17.55
N GLN A 115 -16.00 -9.23 18.47
CA GLN A 115 -16.03 -8.97 19.90
C GLN A 115 -14.79 -8.19 20.36
N ALA A 116 -13.60 -8.63 19.97
CA ALA A 116 -12.36 -7.93 20.32
C ALA A 116 -12.37 -6.47 19.82
N LEU A 117 -12.90 -6.22 18.62
CA LEU A 117 -13.05 -4.87 18.09
C LEU A 117 -13.97 -4.01 18.97
N ALA A 118 -15.10 -4.57 19.40
CA ALA A 118 -16.08 -3.88 20.24
C ALA A 118 -15.56 -3.58 21.64
N GLU A 119 -14.89 -4.55 22.27
CA GLU A 119 -14.26 -4.37 23.58
C GLU A 119 -13.28 -3.18 23.57
N GLY A 120 -12.50 -3.07 22.50
CA GLY A 120 -11.57 -1.97 22.30
C GLY A 120 -12.25 -0.63 22.02
N ALA A 121 -13.22 -0.63 21.10
CA ALA A 121 -13.96 0.57 20.72
C ALA A 121 -14.80 1.15 21.86
N TRP A 122 -15.28 0.33 22.79
CA TRP A 122 -16.09 0.76 23.93
C TRP A 122 -15.33 0.84 25.25
N LEU A 123 -14.00 0.61 25.22
CA LEU A 123 -13.12 0.66 26.39
C LEU A 123 -13.57 -0.30 27.52
N GLU A 124 -14.19 -1.42 27.15
CA GLU A 124 -14.67 -2.43 28.11
C GLU A 124 -13.51 -3.20 28.73
N VAL A 125 -12.40 -3.30 28.00
CA VAL A 125 -11.16 -3.94 28.43
C VAL A 125 -10.02 -2.93 28.34
N ALA A 126 -9.22 -2.83 29.39
CA ALA A 126 -8.02 -1.98 29.37
C ALA A 126 -6.99 -2.58 28.40
N THR A 127 -6.59 -1.80 27.39
CA THR A 127 -5.58 -2.21 26.41
C THR A 127 -4.50 -1.15 26.28
N ASP A 128 -3.35 -1.57 25.76
CA ASP A 128 -2.27 -0.64 25.40
C ASP A 128 -2.66 0.24 24.20
N ASP A 129 -1.80 1.20 23.89
CA ASP A 129 -1.94 1.99 22.66
C ASP A 129 -1.53 1.17 21.44
N LEU A 130 -2.17 1.45 20.31
CA LEU A 130 -1.94 0.72 19.07
C LEU A 130 -0.50 0.92 18.59
N GLY A 131 0.27 -0.17 18.54
CA GLY A 131 1.55 -0.27 17.84
C GLY A 131 1.38 -0.89 16.45
N ASP A 132 2.36 -1.68 16.00
CA ASP A 132 2.25 -2.40 14.73
C ASP A 132 1.14 -3.47 14.80
N TRP A 133 0.48 -3.69 13.66
CA TRP A 133 -0.50 -4.76 13.51
C TRP A 133 -0.08 -5.72 12.38
N PRO A 134 -0.49 -7.01 12.45
CA PRO A 134 -0.23 -7.96 11.38
C PRO A 134 -0.92 -7.56 10.08
N ALA A 135 -0.28 -7.79 8.92
CA ALA A 135 -0.82 -7.46 7.59
C ALA A 135 -2.22 -8.02 7.33
N ALA A 136 -2.59 -9.12 8.00
CA ALA A 136 -3.94 -9.68 8.00
C ALA A 136 -5.04 -8.64 8.30
N LEU A 137 -4.72 -7.66 9.15
CA LEU A 137 -5.62 -6.63 9.65
C LEU A 137 -5.57 -5.33 8.84
N ASP A 138 -4.77 -5.25 7.78
CA ASP A 138 -4.69 -4.06 6.93
C ASP A 138 -6.06 -3.62 6.38
N PRO A 139 -6.94 -4.52 5.89
CA PRO A 139 -8.26 -4.10 5.44
C PRO A 139 -9.07 -3.47 6.58
N LEU A 140 -9.00 -4.03 7.79
CA LEU A 140 -9.67 -3.48 8.96
C LEU A 140 -9.09 -2.12 9.35
N ALA A 141 -7.76 -1.94 9.26
CA ALA A 141 -7.09 -0.67 9.53
C ALA A 141 -7.54 0.41 8.55
N VAL A 142 -7.70 0.07 7.27
CA VAL A 142 -8.24 0.98 6.24
C VAL A 142 -9.67 1.36 6.57
N ILE A 143 -10.52 0.40 6.90
CA ILE A 143 -11.93 0.67 7.23
C ILE A 143 -12.04 1.61 8.43
N LEU A 144 -11.26 1.35 9.48
CA LEU A 144 -11.24 2.15 10.70
C LEU A 144 -10.52 3.50 10.55
N GLY A 145 -9.91 3.77 9.39
CA GLY A 145 -9.11 4.97 9.19
C GLY A 145 -7.87 5.02 10.09
N LEU A 146 -7.28 3.88 10.42
CA LEU A 146 -6.10 3.77 11.32
C LEU A 146 -4.77 3.81 10.61
N VAL A 147 -4.76 3.59 9.29
CA VAL A 147 -3.60 3.84 8.40
C VAL A 147 -3.12 5.31 8.47
N ILE A 148 -3.87 6.15 9.19
CA ILE A 148 -3.72 7.58 9.43
C ILE A 148 -2.87 7.91 10.68
N ASN A 149 -2.68 6.99 11.65
CA ASN A 149 -2.12 7.37 12.95
C ASN A 149 -1.09 6.39 13.53
N ILE A 150 0.11 6.39 12.96
CA ILE A 150 1.29 5.78 13.59
C ILE A 150 1.87 6.80 14.57
N GLN A 151 1.59 6.66 15.88
CA GLN A 151 2.34 7.38 16.91
C GLN A 151 3.39 6.47 17.57
N LYS A 152 4.65 6.87 17.37
CA LYS A 152 5.87 6.62 18.17
C LYS A 152 5.93 5.31 18.97
N THR A 153 6.43 4.27 18.32
CA THR A 153 7.22 3.21 18.97
C THR A 153 8.62 3.73 19.33
N VAL A 154 9.24 3.12 20.34
CA VAL A 154 10.63 3.39 20.74
C VAL A 154 11.53 3.10 19.54
N ALA A 155 12.02 4.17 18.91
CA ALA A 155 12.74 4.08 17.65
C ALA A 155 14.07 3.33 17.82
N GLU A 156 14.21 2.22 17.11
CA GLU A 156 15.54 1.77 16.70
C GLU A 156 16.20 2.92 15.93
N LYS A 157 17.44 3.24 16.31
CA LYS A 157 18.12 4.44 15.79
C LYS A 157 18.85 4.18 14.47
N SER A 158 19.20 2.92 14.22
CA SER A 158 20.04 2.49 13.12
C SER A 158 19.82 1.00 12.82
N THR A 159 20.26 0.57 11.65
CA THR A 159 20.26 -0.84 11.24
C THR A 159 21.55 -1.20 10.48
N THR A 160 21.84 -2.49 10.35
CA THR A 160 22.92 -3.03 9.51
C THR A 160 22.38 -3.72 8.25
N ASN A 161 21.09 -3.56 7.98
CA ASN A 161 20.41 -4.13 6.82
C ASN A 161 20.89 -3.52 5.49
N PRO A 162 20.54 -4.13 4.33
CA PRO A 162 20.91 -3.60 3.03
C PRO A 162 20.44 -2.15 2.81
N ILE A 163 21.21 -1.39 2.02
CA ILE A 163 21.03 0.06 1.82
C ILE A 163 19.86 0.36 0.87
N PHE A 164 18.64 0.68 1.29
CA PHE A 164 17.49 1.06 0.45
C PHE A 164 17.50 2.45 -0.18
N VAL A 165 18.26 3.36 0.40
CA VAL A 165 18.52 4.70 -0.10
C VAL A 165 19.99 5.02 0.17
N ASN A 166 20.70 5.56 -0.80
CA ASN A 166 22.05 6.10 -0.61
C ASN A 166 22.11 7.53 -1.16
N ILE A 167 22.72 8.43 -0.40
CA ILE A 167 23.07 9.79 -0.83
C ILE A 167 24.58 9.94 -0.71
N ASP A 168 25.27 9.95 -1.85
CA ASP A 168 26.70 10.18 -1.93
C ASP A 168 26.95 11.67 -2.20
N TYR A 169 26.95 12.47 -1.14
CA TYR A 169 27.22 13.90 -1.23
C TYR A 169 27.90 14.42 0.03
N GLU A 170 28.86 15.34 -0.12
CA GLU A 170 29.63 15.89 1.00
C GLU A 170 28.71 16.59 2.02
N GLY A 171 28.82 16.20 3.28
CA GLY A 171 28.01 16.76 4.37
C GLY A 171 26.64 16.09 4.56
N ALA A 172 26.22 15.19 3.67
CA ALA A 172 25.01 14.38 3.84
C ALA A 172 25.11 13.51 5.11
N LYS A 173 24.02 13.42 5.88
CA LYS A 173 23.93 12.55 7.06
C LYS A 173 22.56 11.90 7.14
N SER A 174 22.50 10.60 7.39
CA SER A 174 21.23 9.91 7.61
C SER A 174 20.74 10.05 9.06
N GLU A 175 19.50 10.51 9.24
CA GLU A 175 18.79 10.53 10.53
C GLU A 175 17.48 9.72 10.44
N PRO A 176 16.91 9.27 11.58
CA PRO A 176 15.63 8.59 11.60
C PRO A 176 14.50 9.44 10.99
N LEU A 177 13.77 8.85 10.05
CA LEU A 177 12.74 9.56 9.28
C LEU A 177 11.39 9.46 9.99
N SER A 178 10.94 10.56 10.61
CA SER A 178 9.62 10.62 11.29
C SER A 178 8.43 10.30 10.37
N TRP A 179 8.62 10.44 9.06
CA TRP A 179 7.62 10.20 8.03
C TRP A 179 7.74 8.82 7.36
N MET A 180 8.80 8.06 7.66
CA MET A 180 9.00 6.68 7.19
C MET A 180 9.79 5.91 8.26
N PRO A 181 9.15 5.56 9.40
CA PRO A 181 9.82 5.10 10.61
C PRO A 181 10.54 3.76 10.44
N ASP A 182 10.10 2.91 9.50
CA ASP A 182 10.73 1.62 9.22
C ASP A 182 11.95 1.73 8.30
N LEU A 183 12.20 2.90 7.72
CA LEU A 183 13.39 3.19 6.91
C LEU A 183 14.44 3.83 7.82
N LEU A 184 15.33 2.98 8.33
CA LEU A 184 16.29 3.31 9.39
C LEU A 184 17.66 3.68 8.81
N PRO A 185 18.41 4.62 9.43
CA PRO A 185 19.79 4.91 9.05
C PRO A 185 20.68 3.65 9.08
N ILE A 186 21.57 3.51 8.10
CA ILE A 186 22.56 2.41 8.08
C ILE A 186 23.78 2.78 8.93
N GLU A 187 24.26 1.84 9.75
CA GLU A 187 25.48 2.02 10.53
C GLU A 187 26.73 2.05 9.64
N ASN A 188 27.67 2.94 9.97
CA ASN A 188 28.97 3.10 9.30
C ASN A 188 28.91 3.55 7.83
N GLU A 189 27.73 3.96 7.35
CA GLU A 189 27.57 4.63 6.06
C GLU A 189 27.48 6.14 6.24
N GLN A 190 27.88 6.91 5.22
CA GLN A 190 27.84 8.37 5.27
C GLN A 190 26.39 8.89 5.35
N CYS A 191 25.56 8.52 4.37
CA CYS A 191 24.14 8.85 4.34
C CYS A 191 23.36 7.77 3.59
N ALA A 192 22.93 6.76 4.34
CA ALA A 192 22.17 5.65 3.80
C ALA A 192 21.03 5.25 4.74
N TRP A 193 19.97 4.69 4.18
CA TRP A 193 18.88 4.11 4.94
C TRP A 193 18.53 2.71 4.42
N GLY A 194 18.10 1.82 5.31
CA GLY A 194 17.61 0.48 4.99
C GLY A 194 16.33 0.13 5.74
N TRP A 195 15.55 -0.80 5.19
CA TRP A 195 14.31 -1.24 5.84
C TRP A 195 14.62 -2.06 7.06
N LYS A 196 13.89 -1.82 8.16
CA LYS A 196 14.03 -2.54 9.44
C LYS A 196 13.94 -4.07 9.30
N ASN A 197 13.06 -4.56 8.42
CA ASN A 197 12.74 -6.00 8.32
C ASN A 197 13.23 -6.65 7.01
N GLU A 198 13.90 -5.93 6.09
CA GLU A 198 14.42 -6.53 4.86
C GLU A 198 15.91 -6.87 5.00
N HIS A 199 16.26 -8.09 4.61
CA HIS A 199 17.59 -8.68 4.87
C HIS A 199 18.31 -9.07 3.58
N ALA A 200 17.67 -8.90 2.42
CA ALA A 200 18.21 -9.30 1.14
C ALA A 200 17.86 -8.29 0.05
N ARG A 201 18.81 -8.12 -0.87
CA ARG A 201 18.59 -7.42 -2.13
C ARG A 201 19.41 -8.07 -3.24
N ASP A 202 18.88 -8.01 -4.45
CA ASP A 202 19.49 -8.54 -5.65
C ASP A 202 20.67 -7.72 -6.20
N THR A 203 20.75 -6.40 -5.90
CA THR A 203 21.72 -5.49 -6.52
C THR A 203 22.24 -4.41 -5.57
N GLU A 204 23.54 -4.15 -5.56
CA GLU A 204 24.14 -3.04 -4.80
C GLU A 204 23.76 -1.65 -5.36
N PRO A 205 23.82 -0.57 -4.54
CA PRO A 205 23.61 0.79 -5.03
C PRO A 205 24.68 1.19 -6.04
N PRO A 206 24.31 1.79 -7.19
CA PRO A 206 25.29 2.37 -8.10
C PRO A 206 25.91 3.63 -7.49
N GLU A 207 27.14 3.95 -7.90
CA GLU A 207 27.87 5.16 -7.49
C GLU A 207 27.25 6.41 -8.15
N ARG A 208 26.28 7.01 -7.48
CA ARG A 208 25.49 8.17 -7.94
C ARG A 208 25.07 9.03 -6.75
N ASP A 209 24.80 10.31 -6.99
CA ASP A 209 24.51 11.30 -5.94
C ASP A 209 23.32 10.92 -5.05
N LEU A 210 22.20 10.50 -5.64
CA LEU A 210 21.02 9.99 -4.91
C LEU A 210 20.45 8.77 -5.61
N VAL A 211 20.40 7.64 -4.92
CA VAL A 211 19.77 6.40 -5.38
C VAL A 211 18.76 5.88 -4.37
N TYR A 212 17.63 5.35 -4.86
CA TYR A 212 16.65 4.67 -4.02
C TYR A 212 15.89 3.58 -4.78
N CYS A 213 15.38 2.59 -4.05
CA CYS A 213 14.62 1.49 -4.64
C CYS A 213 13.13 1.80 -4.87
N ASN A 214 12.52 0.99 -5.72
CA ASN A 214 11.07 0.94 -5.94
C ASN A 214 10.27 0.77 -4.64
N SER A 215 10.77 -0.01 -3.67
CA SER A 215 10.12 -0.21 -2.36
C SER A 215 10.00 1.09 -1.56
N VAL A 216 10.99 1.99 -1.67
CA VAL A 216 10.97 3.32 -1.03
C VAL A 216 9.98 4.24 -1.73
N LEU A 217 9.97 4.23 -3.07
CA LEU A 217 9.01 5.02 -3.85
C LEU A 217 7.57 4.59 -3.58
N ILE A 218 7.28 3.29 -3.55
CA ILE A 218 5.92 2.80 -3.32
C ILE A 218 5.46 3.10 -1.89
N ALA A 219 6.34 2.97 -0.89
CA ALA A 219 6.04 3.37 0.49
C ALA A 219 5.72 4.87 0.60
N TRP A 220 6.46 5.71 -0.12
CA TRP A 220 6.18 7.15 -0.20
C TRP A 220 4.84 7.45 -0.88
N VAL A 221 4.54 6.78 -2.00
CA VAL A 221 3.26 6.92 -2.70
C VAL A 221 2.10 6.52 -1.79
N ARG A 222 2.22 5.42 -1.04
CA ARG A 222 1.22 5.00 -0.05
C ARG A 222 0.95 6.10 0.97
N ARG A 223 2.02 6.71 1.49
CA ARG A 223 1.94 7.83 2.43
C ARG A 223 1.26 9.06 1.82
N LEU A 224 1.58 9.43 0.58
CA LEU A 224 0.96 10.57 -0.09
C LEU A 224 -0.55 10.41 -0.19
N VAL A 225 -1.02 9.22 -0.57
CA VAL A 225 -2.45 8.91 -0.66
C VAL A 225 -3.10 8.95 0.73
N ALA A 226 -2.46 8.33 1.73
CA ALA A 226 -2.94 8.38 3.11
C ALA A 226 -3.07 9.82 3.63
N LYS A 227 -2.07 10.68 3.39
CA LYS A 227 -2.08 12.10 3.79
C LYS A 227 -3.13 12.95 3.08
N ARG A 228 -3.50 12.62 1.83
CA ARG A 228 -4.62 13.30 1.15
C ARG A 228 -5.95 12.90 1.76
N HIS A 229 -6.12 11.62 2.04
CA HIS A 229 -7.31 11.11 2.71
C HIS A 229 -7.49 11.77 4.09
N GLU A 230 -6.42 11.95 4.87
CA GLU A 230 -6.42 12.70 6.13
C GLU A 230 -6.96 14.13 6.00
N ARG A 231 -6.65 14.81 4.89
CA ARG A 231 -7.10 16.19 4.63
C ARG A 231 -8.52 16.26 4.06
N GLY A 232 -9.19 15.13 3.86
CA GLY A 232 -10.48 15.07 3.18
C GLY A 232 -10.38 15.44 1.69
N GLU A 233 -9.19 15.39 1.12
CA GLU A 233 -8.95 15.66 -0.29
C GLU A 233 -9.30 14.43 -1.13
N PRO A 234 -9.81 14.59 -2.36
CA PRO A 234 -9.97 13.48 -3.28
C PRO A 234 -8.61 12.79 -3.51
N GLY A 235 -8.60 11.45 -3.51
CA GLY A 235 -7.38 10.65 -3.50
C GLY A 235 -6.39 11.01 -4.62
N LEU A 236 -6.91 11.34 -5.81
CA LEU A 236 -6.16 11.88 -6.94
C LEU A 236 -6.91 13.04 -7.58
N SER A 237 -6.16 14.01 -8.09
CA SER A 237 -6.70 15.05 -8.98
C SER A 237 -7.25 14.41 -10.24
N GLY A 238 -8.49 14.75 -10.61
CA GLY A 238 -9.14 14.26 -11.83
C GLY A 238 -9.93 12.96 -11.66
N LEU A 239 -9.98 12.38 -10.46
CA LEU A 239 -10.90 11.29 -10.17
C LEU A 239 -12.34 11.79 -9.93
N PRO A 240 -13.36 11.06 -10.40
CA PRO A 240 -14.74 11.25 -9.98
C PRO A 240 -14.92 11.32 -8.46
N GLU A 241 -15.90 12.10 -7.99
CA GLU A 241 -16.26 12.17 -6.56
C GLU A 241 -16.68 10.80 -6.02
N GLY A 242 -16.26 10.48 -4.79
CA GLY A 242 -16.61 9.24 -4.11
C GLY A 242 -15.66 8.06 -4.36
N LEU A 243 -14.63 8.22 -5.20
CA LEU A 243 -13.60 7.21 -5.40
C LEU A 243 -12.59 7.19 -4.25
N VAL A 244 -12.29 6.00 -3.74
CA VAL A 244 -11.33 5.82 -2.64
C VAL A 244 -10.19 4.92 -3.09
N LEU A 245 -8.96 5.44 -3.03
CA LEU A 245 -7.77 4.63 -3.24
C LEU A 245 -7.47 3.76 -2.01
N MET A 246 -6.99 2.54 -2.23
CA MET A 246 -6.48 1.65 -1.19
C MET A 246 -4.95 1.63 -1.22
N PRO A 247 -4.25 2.44 -0.41
CA PRO A 247 -2.79 2.56 -0.49
C PRO A 247 -2.06 1.23 -0.28
N SER A 248 -2.49 0.41 0.68
CA SER A 248 -1.86 -0.88 1.01
C SER A 248 -1.82 -1.84 -0.18
N SER A 249 -2.81 -1.75 -1.08
CA SER A 249 -2.87 -2.58 -2.28
C SER A 249 -1.85 -2.18 -3.36
N SER A 250 -1.16 -1.05 -3.22
CA SER A 250 -0.32 -0.51 -4.28
C SER A 250 0.85 -1.43 -4.60
N SER A 251 1.14 -1.61 -5.89
CA SER A 251 2.34 -2.28 -6.37
C SER A 251 3.05 -1.42 -7.39
N LEU A 252 4.37 -1.57 -7.45
CA LEU A 252 5.24 -0.91 -8.40
C LEU A 252 6.13 -1.97 -9.04
N SER A 253 5.98 -2.18 -10.34
CA SER A 253 6.86 -3.04 -11.13
C SER A 253 7.69 -2.20 -12.09
N ARG A 254 8.81 -2.78 -12.55
CA ARG A 254 9.76 -2.13 -13.44
C ARG A 254 10.15 -3.06 -14.57
N GLU A 255 10.20 -2.53 -15.78
CA GLU A 255 10.71 -3.20 -16.96
C GLU A 255 11.61 -2.23 -17.74
N GLY A 256 12.93 -2.40 -17.65
CA GLY A 256 13.88 -1.43 -18.19
C GLY A 256 13.68 -0.03 -17.57
N ASN A 257 13.39 0.96 -18.42
CA ASN A 257 13.13 2.35 -18.03
C ASN A 257 11.65 2.64 -17.73
N GLU A 258 10.79 1.61 -17.77
CA GLU A 258 9.37 1.75 -17.51
C GLU A 258 9.04 1.43 -16.05
N LEU A 259 8.23 2.29 -15.43
CA LEU A 259 7.65 2.04 -14.12
C LEU A 259 6.13 1.91 -14.25
N THR A 260 5.58 0.82 -13.75
CA THR A 260 4.14 0.55 -13.75
C THR A 260 3.63 0.54 -12.32
N ILE A 261 2.72 1.46 -12.00
CA ILE A 261 2.00 1.47 -10.74
C ILE A 261 0.63 0.81 -10.94
N SER A 262 0.20 0.00 -9.99
CA SER A 262 -1.19 -0.43 -9.89
C SER A 262 -1.69 -0.26 -8.46
N MET A 263 -2.97 0.06 -8.29
CA MET A 263 -3.59 0.27 -6.99
C MET A 263 -5.07 -0.06 -7.08
N ILE A 264 -5.63 -0.68 -6.03
CA ILE A 264 -7.07 -0.86 -5.92
C ILE A 264 -7.74 0.50 -5.68
N VAL A 265 -8.79 0.76 -6.46
CA VAL A 265 -9.71 1.89 -6.34
C VAL A 265 -11.08 1.33 -6.03
N ASP A 266 -11.69 1.83 -4.95
CA ASP A 266 -13.11 1.63 -4.64
C ASP A 266 -13.94 2.64 -5.43
N LEU A 267 -14.76 2.12 -6.36
CA LEU A 267 -15.70 2.90 -7.15
C LEU A 267 -17.07 3.08 -6.48
N GLY A 268 -17.19 2.79 -5.19
CA GLY A 268 -18.41 2.91 -4.42
C GLY A 268 -19.41 1.81 -4.76
N ASP A 269 -20.46 2.16 -5.49
CA ASP A 269 -21.50 1.20 -5.91
C ASP A 269 -21.06 0.34 -7.11
N SER A 270 -20.00 0.77 -7.82
CA SER A 270 -19.44 0.03 -8.97
C SER A 270 -18.33 -0.97 -8.57
N GLY A 271 -18.08 -1.15 -7.26
CA GLY A 271 -17.15 -2.16 -6.74
C GLY A 271 -15.67 -1.75 -6.76
N LEU A 272 -14.80 -2.71 -6.45
CA LEU A 272 -13.35 -2.53 -6.38
C LEU A 272 -12.70 -2.88 -7.72
N VAL A 273 -11.76 -2.06 -8.17
CA VAL A 273 -11.05 -2.25 -9.44
C VAL A 273 -9.57 -1.99 -9.24
N ARG A 274 -8.68 -2.66 -9.99
CA ARG A 274 -7.22 -2.47 -9.89
C ARG A 274 -6.63 -1.88 -11.18
N PRO A 275 -6.88 -0.60 -11.46
CA PRO A 275 -6.25 0.10 -12.57
C PRO A 275 -4.73 0.12 -12.42
N TRP A 276 -4.07 0.29 -13.55
CA TRP A 276 -2.64 0.49 -13.64
C TRP A 276 -2.37 1.74 -14.47
N ALA A 277 -1.18 2.29 -14.29
CA ALA A 277 -0.64 3.32 -15.15
C ALA A 277 0.86 3.15 -15.29
N LYS A 278 1.39 3.58 -16.42
CA LYS A 278 2.80 3.41 -16.76
C LYS A 278 3.44 4.75 -17.08
N ILE A 279 4.68 4.91 -16.66
CA ILE A 279 5.54 6.03 -17.03
C ILE A 279 6.88 5.52 -17.57
N ILE A 280 7.53 6.33 -18.40
CA ILE A 280 8.89 6.11 -18.89
C ILE A 280 9.79 7.13 -18.19
N VAL A 281 10.92 6.64 -17.66
CA VAL A 281 11.93 7.42 -16.96
C VAL A 281 13.23 7.38 -17.77
N ASP A 282 13.49 8.43 -18.54
CA ASP A 282 14.69 8.53 -19.40
C ASP A 282 15.15 9.99 -19.51
N GLY A 283 15.80 10.50 -18.46
CA GLY A 283 16.19 11.90 -18.31
C GLY A 283 15.02 12.86 -18.04
N ALA A 284 13.84 12.54 -18.56
CA ALA A 284 12.55 13.15 -18.24
C ALA A 284 11.52 12.06 -17.91
N ILE A 285 10.45 12.44 -17.21
CA ILE A 285 9.33 11.54 -16.90
C ILE A 285 8.20 11.78 -17.89
N ASN A 286 7.81 10.75 -18.63
CA ASN A 286 6.71 10.80 -19.59
C ASN A 286 5.63 9.78 -19.22
N ILE A 287 4.36 10.20 -19.32
CA ILE A 287 3.22 9.30 -19.15
C ILE A 287 3.08 8.45 -20.42
N VAL A 288 2.93 7.13 -20.26
CA VAL A 288 2.50 6.26 -21.36
C VAL A 288 0.99 6.42 -21.50
N ALA A 289 0.50 6.78 -22.68
CA ALA A 289 -0.92 7.04 -22.88
C ALA A 289 -1.79 5.83 -22.51
N ALA A 290 -2.99 6.10 -21.99
CA ALA A 290 -3.99 5.07 -21.75
C ALA A 290 -4.29 4.32 -23.07
N PRO A 291 -4.60 3.01 -23.03
CA PRO A 291 -4.99 2.26 -24.22
C PRO A 291 -6.17 2.90 -24.94
N ASP A 292 -6.14 2.97 -26.27
CA ASP A 292 -7.21 3.59 -27.08
C ASP A 292 -8.58 2.90 -26.92
N THR A 293 -8.61 1.69 -26.36
CA THR A 293 -9.81 0.90 -26.07
C THR A 293 -10.48 1.26 -24.74
N LEU A 294 -9.86 2.11 -23.92
CA LEU A 294 -10.36 2.48 -22.59
C LEU A 294 -11.43 3.57 -22.70
N ALA A 295 -12.55 3.43 -21.99
CA ALA A 295 -13.56 4.49 -21.93
C ALA A 295 -13.04 5.71 -21.16
N GLU A 296 -13.56 6.92 -21.46
CA GLU A 296 -13.03 8.21 -20.94
C GLU A 296 -12.91 8.26 -19.41
N ASN A 297 -13.88 7.68 -18.68
CA ASN A 297 -13.84 7.62 -17.21
C ASN A 297 -12.65 6.82 -16.67
N TRP A 298 -12.21 5.80 -17.41
CA TRP A 298 -11.04 4.99 -17.07
C TRP A 298 -9.73 5.65 -17.47
N VAL A 299 -9.73 6.46 -18.52
CA VAL A 299 -8.58 7.29 -18.91
C VAL A 299 -8.24 8.26 -17.77
N GLY A 300 -9.25 8.87 -17.16
CA GLY A 300 -9.06 9.74 -15.99
C GLY A 300 -8.39 9.02 -14.80
N ILE A 301 -8.80 7.78 -14.52
CA ILE A 301 -8.19 6.97 -13.44
C ILE A 301 -6.75 6.59 -13.77
N HIS A 302 -6.50 6.18 -15.01
CA HIS A 302 -5.17 5.87 -15.52
C HIS A 302 -4.22 7.07 -15.37
N ASP A 303 -4.62 8.23 -15.89
CA ASP A 303 -3.78 9.44 -15.88
C ASP A 303 -3.54 9.96 -14.46
N ALA A 304 -4.55 9.81 -13.59
CA ALA A 304 -4.44 10.14 -12.19
C ALA A 304 -3.39 9.27 -11.47
N LEU A 305 -3.34 7.95 -11.77
CA LEU A 305 -2.31 7.06 -11.22
C LEU A 305 -0.92 7.36 -11.77
N ALA A 306 -0.80 7.67 -13.07
CA ALA A 306 0.46 8.13 -13.65
C ALA A 306 0.95 9.41 -12.95
N GLY A 307 0.04 10.37 -12.76
CA GLY A 307 0.29 11.61 -12.02
C GLY A 307 0.72 11.38 -10.58
N LEU A 308 0.13 10.40 -9.88
CA LEU A 308 0.56 10.01 -8.53
C LEU A 308 2.00 9.53 -8.49
N LEU A 309 2.38 8.67 -9.43
CA LEU A 309 3.73 8.13 -9.51
C LEU A 309 4.75 9.22 -9.86
N ILE A 310 4.42 10.11 -10.81
CA ILE A 310 5.22 11.30 -11.14
C ILE A 310 5.40 12.18 -9.90
N HIS A 311 4.31 12.44 -9.17
CA HIS A 311 4.37 13.25 -7.97
C HIS A 311 5.26 12.60 -6.90
N GLY A 312 5.21 11.28 -6.75
CA GLY A 312 6.12 10.52 -5.90
C GLY A 312 7.58 10.71 -6.30
N LEU A 313 7.90 10.56 -7.59
CA LEU A 313 9.25 10.76 -8.14
C LEU A 313 9.77 12.20 -8.00
N GLN A 314 8.89 13.19 -7.93
CA GLN A 314 9.27 14.59 -7.75
C GLN A 314 9.44 14.99 -6.28
N THR A 315 8.70 14.36 -5.37
CA THR A 315 8.62 14.78 -3.96
C THR A 315 9.50 13.95 -3.03
N LEU A 316 9.57 12.63 -3.22
CA LEU A 316 10.44 11.75 -2.42
C LEU A 316 11.91 12.18 -2.41
N PRO A 317 12.59 12.35 -3.56
CA PRO A 317 14.02 12.66 -3.54
C PRO A 317 14.31 13.99 -2.83
N ARG A 318 13.44 14.99 -2.99
CA ARG A 318 13.54 16.27 -2.26
C ARG A 318 13.44 16.08 -0.75
N GLN A 319 12.52 15.23 -0.29
CA GLN A 319 12.37 14.94 1.13
C GLN A 319 13.57 14.19 1.69
N LEU A 320 14.17 13.28 0.92
CA LEU A 320 15.39 12.57 1.30
C LEU A 320 16.60 13.51 1.39
N VAL A 321 16.77 14.40 0.41
CA VAL A 321 17.82 15.44 0.41
C VAL A 321 17.67 16.35 1.63
N LEU A 322 16.47 16.86 1.90
CA LEU A 322 16.21 17.68 3.09
C LEU A 322 16.48 16.92 4.39
N ALA A 323 16.06 15.64 4.46
CA ALA A 323 16.31 14.79 5.62
C ALA A 323 17.80 14.47 5.81
N SER A 324 18.60 14.54 4.74
CA SER A 324 20.05 14.37 4.80
C SER A 324 20.81 15.61 5.30
N GLY A 325 20.09 16.71 5.57
CA GLY A 325 20.67 17.99 5.97
C GLY A 325 21.20 18.83 4.80
N LEU A 326 20.87 18.46 3.57
CA LEU A 326 21.29 19.16 2.35
C LEU A 326 20.18 20.07 1.82
N ASP A 327 20.57 21.13 1.12
CA ASP A 327 19.69 22.05 0.39
C ASP A 327 20.12 22.08 -1.08
N LEU A 328 19.78 21.01 -1.80
CA LEU A 328 20.17 20.78 -3.20
C LEU A 328 18.94 20.47 -4.04
N GLU A 329 19.03 20.78 -5.34
CA GLU A 329 18.02 20.39 -6.31
C GLU A 329 18.28 18.97 -6.82
N CYS A 330 17.21 18.17 -6.91
CA CYS A 330 17.23 16.90 -7.62
C CYS A 330 16.99 17.14 -9.11
N ARG A 331 17.95 16.69 -9.94
CA ARG A 331 17.95 16.82 -11.40
C ARG A 331 18.04 15.43 -12.03
N ASN A 332 17.69 15.34 -13.31
CA ASN A 332 17.87 14.16 -14.16
C ASN A 332 17.48 12.83 -13.50
N VAL A 333 16.21 12.45 -13.63
CA VAL A 333 15.76 11.16 -13.14
C VAL A 333 16.05 10.07 -14.17
N SER A 334 16.66 8.97 -13.71
CA SER A 334 16.98 7.81 -14.56
C SER A 334 16.86 6.50 -13.78
N ILE A 335 16.99 5.38 -14.48
CA ILE A 335 17.02 4.04 -13.88
C ILE A 335 18.37 3.40 -14.17
N ASP A 336 19.05 2.94 -13.12
CA ASP A 336 20.36 2.29 -13.21
C ASP A 336 20.39 1.03 -12.34
N GLY A 337 20.64 -0.13 -12.94
CA GLY A 337 20.92 -1.37 -12.20
C GLY A 337 19.85 -1.88 -11.22
N GLY A 338 18.62 -1.34 -11.19
CA GLY A 338 17.67 -1.65 -10.09
C GLY A 338 17.09 -0.43 -9.41
N TRP A 339 17.73 0.72 -9.64
CA TRP A 339 17.61 1.89 -8.80
C TRP A 339 17.06 3.06 -9.56
N ILE A 340 16.33 3.90 -8.84
CA ILE A 340 15.93 5.21 -9.34
C ILE A 340 17.02 6.17 -8.89
N VAL A 341 17.57 6.90 -9.85
CA VAL A 341 18.74 7.75 -9.69
C VAL A 341 18.35 9.20 -9.95
N HIS A 342 18.90 10.10 -9.14
CA HIS A 342 18.87 11.55 -9.38
C HIS A 342 20.28 12.11 -9.24
N ASP A 343 20.60 13.08 -10.09
CA ASP A 343 21.76 13.94 -9.91
C ASP A 343 21.41 15.04 -8.89
N LEU A 344 22.37 15.44 -8.06
CA LEU A 344 22.21 16.54 -7.11
C LEU A 344 23.03 17.75 -7.56
N GLY A 345 22.46 18.94 -7.40
CA GLY A 345 23.17 20.17 -7.74
C GLY A 345 22.64 21.40 -7.03
N THR A 346 23.45 22.45 -7.01
CA THR A 346 23.01 23.78 -6.60
C THR A 346 22.10 24.37 -7.69
N ALA A 347 21.04 25.06 -7.27
CA ALA A 347 20.10 25.77 -8.13
C ALA A 347 20.79 26.61 -9.22
#